data_AF-K2EWU6-F1
#
_entry.id   AF-K2EWU6-F1
#
_cell.length_a   1.000
_cell.length_b   1.000
_cell.length_c   1.000
_cell.angle_alpha   90.00
_cell.angle_beta   90.00
_cell.angle_gamma   90.00
#
_symmetry.space_group_name_H-M   'P 1'
#
loop_
_entity.id
_entity.type
_entity.pdbx_description
1 polymer ?
#
loop_
_entity_poly.entity_id
_entity_poly.type
_entity_poly.pdbx_seq_one_letter_code
_entity_poly.pdbx_strand_id
1 'polypeptide(L)'
;MPEKEASFTEDFEKIDGIAKNVYEEFYNRKQYLGKENEEKFIKFLESQKNIIWWHKQDDSGRNTFAIEYFDTQEKKSRLFYPDFIIKTKDKIFLLDPKNDITAKSKETADKNNALQKWIKKNLSKYDFEIIGGIVIEKYPSWIINKKDNYVYENEKDWKLLEI
;
A
#
# COMPACT_ATOMS: atom_id res chain seq x y z
N MET A 1 -14.31 -4.66 -10.42
CA MET A 1 -14.40 -3.18 -10.45
C MET A 1 -14.90 -2.75 -9.08
N PRO A 2 -14.39 -1.66 -8.50
CA PRO A 2 -14.96 -1.10 -7.28
C PRO A 2 -16.47 -0.87 -7.45
N GLU A 3 -17.21 -0.94 -6.36
CA GLU A 3 -18.65 -0.71 -6.37
C GLU A 3 -18.95 0.72 -6.85
N LYS A 4 -20.12 0.93 -7.47
CA LYS A 4 -20.50 2.25 -8.00
C LYS A 4 -20.72 3.27 -6.89
N GLU A 5 -21.10 2.81 -5.71
CA GLU A 5 -21.40 3.62 -4.55
C GLU A 5 -20.81 2.95 -3.31
N ALA A 6 -20.33 3.76 -2.36
CA ALA A 6 -19.85 3.28 -1.07
C ALA A 6 -20.72 3.90 0.03
N SER A 7 -21.05 3.09 1.05
CA SER A 7 -21.78 3.55 2.23
C SER A 7 -20.88 3.48 3.44
N PHE A 8 -20.91 4.54 4.26
CA PHE A 8 -20.07 4.66 5.46
C PHE A 8 -20.93 4.75 6.72
N THR A 9 -20.45 4.16 7.81
CA THR A 9 -21.04 4.35 9.13
C THR A 9 -20.54 5.64 9.76
N GLU A 10 -21.12 6.01 10.91
CA GLU A 10 -20.72 7.21 11.67
C GLU A 10 -19.25 7.20 12.16
N ASP A 11 -18.58 6.04 12.11
CA ASP A 11 -17.17 5.90 12.46
C ASP A 11 -16.21 6.46 11.40
N PHE A 12 -16.74 6.88 10.25
CA PHE A 12 -15.98 7.47 9.17
C PHE A 12 -16.17 8.99 9.11
N GLU A 13 -15.16 9.67 8.57
CA GLU A 13 -15.18 11.09 8.28
C GLU A 13 -14.72 11.34 6.85
N LYS A 14 -15.32 12.34 6.21
CA LYS A 14 -14.85 12.82 4.91
C LYS A 14 -13.51 13.53 5.11
N ILE A 15 -12.54 13.21 4.27
CA ILE A 15 -11.25 13.90 4.23
C ILE A 15 -11.26 14.83 3.03
N ASP A 16 -11.16 16.13 3.30
CA ASP A 16 -11.17 17.16 2.27
C ASP A 16 -9.81 17.29 1.55
N GLY A 17 -9.82 17.92 0.37
CA GLY A 17 -8.61 18.19 -0.40
C GLY A 17 -8.04 16.97 -1.14
N ILE A 18 -8.85 15.92 -1.28
CA ILE A 18 -8.51 14.71 -2.02
C ILE A 18 -9.05 14.82 -3.45
N ALA A 19 -8.18 14.77 -4.45
CA ALA A 19 -8.55 14.92 -5.85
C ALA A 19 -8.25 13.68 -6.71
N LYS A 20 -7.39 12.77 -6.23
CA LYS A 20 -6.91 11.61 -7.01
C LYS A 20 -7.39 10.28 -6.43
N ASN A 21 -8.38 10.28 -5.55
CA ASN A 21 -8.99 9.02 -5.14
C ASN A 21 -9.79 8.39 -6.31
N VAL A 22 -9.90 7.06 -6.31
CA VAL A 22 -10.72 6.34 -7.31
C VAL A 22 -12.22 6.68 -7.19
N TYR A 23 -12.68 7.07 -6.00
CA TYR A 23 -14.03 7.59 -5.73
C TYR A 23 -14.00 9.12 -5.72
N GLU A 24 -15.14 9.74 -6.01
CA GLU A 24 -15.28 11.21 -6.02
C GLU A 24 -15.02 11.83 -4.64
N GLU A 25 -15.40 11.12 -3.58
CA GLU A 25 -15.18 11.53 -2.20
C GLU A 25 -14.37 10.46 -1.46
N PHE A 26 -13.46 10.89 -0.59
CA PHE A 26 -12.69 9.99 0.25
C PHE A 26 -13.15 10.09 1.70
N TYR A 27 -13.57 8.95 2.24
CA TYR A 27 -13.90 8.77 3.65
C TYR A 27 -12.88 7.84 4.28
N ASN A 28 -12.46 8.17 5.50
CA ASN A 28 -11.56 7.33 6.28
C ASN A 28 -12.12 7.13 7.70
N ARG A 29 -11.75 6.03 8.36
CA ARG A 29 -12.14 5.81 9.75
C ARG A 29 -11.57 6.91 10.63
N LYS A 30 -12.38 7.46 11.53
CA LYS A 30 -12.00 8.53 12.47
C LYS A 30 -10.83 8.12 13.35
N GLN A 31 -10.77 6.86 13.79
CA GLN A 31 -9.75 6.38 14.71
C GLN A 31 -9.31 4.95 14.39
N TYR A 32 -8.00 4.75 14.21
CA TYR A 32 -7.33 3.45 14.16
C TYR A 32 -5.81 3.64 14.27
N LEU A 33 -5.09 2.59 14.66
CA LEU A 33 -3.63 2.60 14.73
C LEU A 33 -3.04 2.71 13.32
N GLY A 34 -2.18 3.71 13.08
CA GLY A 34 -1.56 3.93 11.77
C GLY A 34 -2.20 5.03 10.92
N LYS A 35 -3.37 5.56 11.32
CA LYS A 35 -4.09 6.64 10.60
C LYS A 35 -3.20 7.80 10.21
N GLU A 36 -2.43 8.33 11.16
CA GLU A 36 -1.56 9.49 10.89
C GLU A 36 -0.51 9.21 9.80
N ASN A 37 0.09 8.01 9.81
CA ASN A 37 1.09 7.62 8.83
C ASN A 37 0.48 7.47 7.42
N GLU A 38 -0.70 6.86 7.34
CA GLU A 38 -1.44 6.74 6.09
C GLU A 38 -1.92 8.10 5.56
N GLU A 39 -2.38 9.01 6.42
CA GLU A 39 -2.78 10.36 6.02
C GLU A 39 -1.58 11.18 5.50
N LYS A 40 -0.40 11.02 6.10
CA LYS A 40 0.85 11.59 5.56
C LYS A 40 1.18 10.99 4.19
N PHE A 41 0.97 9.69 4.01
CA PHE A 41 1.18 9.05 2.72
C PHE A 41 0.19 9.55 1.67
N ILE A 42 -1.09 9.68 2.02
CA ILE A 42 -2.13 10.25 1.14
C ILE A 42 -1.76 11.68 0.71
N LYS A 43 -1.30 12.53 1.63
CA LYS A 43 -0.79 13.88 1.31
C LYS A 43 0.37 13.83 0.31
N PHE A 44 1.30 12.87 0.49
CA PHE A 44 2.37 12.64 -0.48
C PHE A 44 1.82 12.25 -1.86
N LEU A 45 0.86 11.33 -1.96
CA LEU A 45 0.22 10.92 -3.22
C LEU A 45 -0.51 12.11 -3.91
N GLU A 46 -1.28 12.88 -3.15
CA GLU A 46 -1.96 14.08 -3.67
C GLU A 46 -0.99 15.14 -4.18
N SER A 47 0.26 15.16 -3.71
CA SER A 47 1.30 16.06 -4.25
C SER A 47 1.96 15.56 -5.55
N GLN A 48 1.84 14.27 -5.91
CA GLN A 48 2.53 13.69 -7.08
C GLN A 48 1.80 14.00 -8.40
N LYS A 49 2.50 14.54 -9.39
CA LYS A 49 1.87 14.97 -10.66
C LYS A 49 1.42 13.82 -11.56
N ASN A 50 2.08 12.67 -11.47
CA ASN A 50 1.90 11.57 -12.43
C ASN A 50 0.84 10.53 -12.01
N ILE A 51 0.27 10.69 -10.82
CA ILE A 51 -0.79 9.81 -10.33
C ILE A 51 -2.10 10.17 -11.05
N ILE A 52 -2.71 9.17 -11.68
CA ILE A 52 -4.04 9.26 -12.28
C ILE A 52 -5.09 9.05 -11.19
N TRP A 53 -4.95 7.95 -10.43
CA TRP A 53 -5.77 7.68 -9.26
C TRP A 53 -5.04 6.79 -8.26
N TRP A 54 -5.52 6.80 -7.01
CA TRP A 54 -5.15 5.86 -5.97
C TRP A 54 -6.40 5.33 -5.25
N HIS A 55 -6.28 4.14 -4.69
CA HIS A 55 -7.31 3.49 -3.90
C HIS A 55 -6.67 2.94 -2.63
N LYS A 56 -7.16 3.39 -1.48
CA LYS A 56 -6.87 2.76 -0.20
C LYS A 56 -7.78 1.55 -0.05
N GLN A 57 -7.20 0.37 0.15
CA GLN A 57 -7.92 -0.88 0.33
C GLN A 57 -8.38 -1.07 1.77
N ASP A 58 -9.40 -1.92 1.93
CA ASP A 58 -9.75 -2.50 3.22
C ASP A 58 -8.73 -3.57 3.63
N ASP A 59 -8.69 -3.89 4.93
CA ASP A 59 -7.79 -4.90 5.51
C ASP A 59 -8.34 -6.35 5.41
N SER A 60 -9.51 -6.50 4.79
CA SER A 60 -10.25 -7.75 4.67
C SER A 60 -11.33 -7.66 3.58
N GLY A 61 -11.98 -8.79 3.28
CA GLY A 61 -13.10 -8.84 2.35
C GLY A 61 -12.81 -9.62 1.07
N ARG A 62 -13.85 -10.24 0.49
CA ARG A 62 -13.73 -11.08 -0.71
C ARG A 62 -13.44 -10.29 -1.99
N ASN A 63 -13.77 -9.00 -1.99
CA ASN A 63 -13.60 -8.11 -3.13
C ASN A 63 -12.27 -7.35 -3.08
N THR A 64 -11.49 -7.51 -2.01
CA THR A 64 -10.22 -6.82 -1.76
C THR A 64 -9.08 -7.64 -2.37
N PHE A 65 -8.15 -6.97 -3.05
CA PHE A 65 -6.99 -7.65 -3.61
C PHE A 65 -6.08 -8.15 -2.48
N ALA A 66 -5.81 -9.46 -2.50
CA ALA A 66 -5.02 -10.13 -1.48
C ALA A 66 -3.94 -11.03 -2.08
N ILE A 67 -2.84 -11.16 -1.35
CA ILE A 67 -1.73 -12.06 -1.64
C ILE A 67 -1.61 -13.05 -0.48
N GLU A 68 -1.64 -14.34 -0.76
CA GLU A 68 -1.35 -15.33 0.27
C GLU A 68 0.13 -15.26 0.70
N TYR A 69 0.36 -15.28 2.00
CA TYR A 69 1.69 -15.39 2.59
C TYR A 69 1.68 -16.38 3.76
N PHE A 70 2.85 -16.95 4.06
CA PHE A 70 3.03 -17.77 5.25
C PHE A 70 3.61 -16.90 6.37
N ASP A 71 2.85 -16.74 7.44
CA ASP A 71 3.32 -16.09 8.67
C ASP A 71 4.23 -17.05 9.41
N THR A 72 5.52 -16.76 9.40
CA THR A 72 6.53 -17.66 9.99
C THR A 72 6.55 -17.61 11.51
N GLN A 73 6.05 -16.54 12.14
CA GLN A 73 5.96 -16.44 13.60
C GLN A 73 4.82 -17.31 14.11
N GLU A 74 3.66 -17.23 13.45
CA GLU A 74 2.47 -17.98 13.84
C GLU A 74 2.35 -19.36 13.16
N LYS A 75 3.23 -19.65 12.19
CA LYS A 75 3.28 -20.90 11.43
C LYS A 75 1.98 -21.23 10.70
N LYS A 76 1.36 -20.26 10.03
CA LYS A 76 0.11 -20.45 9.28
C LYS A 76 0.01 -19.57 8.04
N SER A 77 -0.76 -20.01 7.03
CA SER A 77 -1.11 -19.17 5.89
C SER A 77 -2.06 -18.04 6.30
N ARG A 78 -1.82 -16.85 5.77
CA ARG A 78 -2.62 -15.63 5.96
C ARG A 78 -2.75 -14.88 4.64
N LEU A 79 -3.63 -13.88 4.62
CA LEU A 79 -3.81 -12.98 3.48
C LEU A 79 -3.17 -11.63 3.79
N PHE A 80 -2.39 -11.12 2.84
CA PHE A 80 -1.84 -9.78 2.84
C PHE A 80 -2.62 -8.90 1.86
N TYR A 81 -3.15 -7.80 2.37
CA TYR A 81 -3.84 -6.77 1.59
C TYR A 81 -2.94 -5.54 1.56
N PRO A 82 -2.23 -5.24 0.46
CA PRO A 82 -1.46 -4.01 0.37
C PRO A 82 -2.40 -2.80 0.53
N ASP A 83 -2.06 -1.89 1.45
CA ASP A 83 -2.94 -0.79 1.85
C ASP A 83 -3.33 0.11 0.67
N PHE A 84 -2.44 0.35 -0.30
CA PHE A 84 -2.68 1.25 -1.44
C PHE A 84 -2.43 0.60 -2.79
N ILE A 85 -3.37 0.80 -3.71
CA ILE A 85 -3.23 0.57 -5.15
C ILE A 85 -3.19 1.94 -5.84
N ILE A 86 -2.13 2.23 -6.59
CA ILE A 86 -1.95 3.51 -7.27
C ILE A 86 -1.73 3.29 -8.76
N LYS A 87 -2.39 4.07 -9.61
CA LYS A 87 -2.22 4.04 -11.06
C LYS A 87 -1.53 5.30 -11.54
N THR A 88 -0.47 5.11 -12.29
CA THR A 88 0.09 6.13 -13.20
C THR A 88 -0.17 5.70 -14.64
N LYS A 89 0.27 6.48 -15.63
CA LYS A 89 0.08 6.17 -17.05
C LYS A 89 0.45 4.72 -17.40
N ASP A 90 1.66 4.29 -17.04
CA ASP A 90 2.24 3.02 -17.49
C ASP A 90 2.46 2.02 -16.35
N LYS A 91 2.14 2.39 -15.09
CA LYS A 91 2.44 1.56 -13.91
C LYS A 91 1.27 1.44 -12.95
N ILE A 92 1.24 0.31 -12.25
CA ILE A 92 0.48 0.09 -11.03
C ILE A 92 1.46 -0.03 -9.86
N PHE A 93 1.18 0.67 -8.77
CA PHE A 93 1.90 0.51 -7.52
C PHE A 93 1.05 -0.21 -6.48
N LEU A 94 1.64 -1.19 -5.78
CA LEU A 94 1.07 -1.91 -4.65
C LEU A 94 1.89 -1.59 -3.40
N LEU A 95 1.47 -0.57 -2.65
CA LEU A 95 2.28 0.04 -1.60
C LEU A 95 1.65 -0.17 -0.22
N ASP A 96 2.49 -0.48 0.74
CA ASP A 96 2.11 -0.76 2.11
C ASP A 96 2.90 0.18 3.04
N PRO A 97 2.36 1.37 3.36
CA PRO A 97 3.00 2.32 4.23
C PRO A 97 3.08 1.77 5.65
N LYS A 98 4.25 1.88 6.25
CA LYS A 98 4.53 1.45 7.60
C LYS A 98 5.26 2.56 8.35
N ASN A 99 5.07 2.58 9.67
CA ASN A 99 5.95 3.35 10.54
C ASN A 99 7.19 2.50 10.88
N ASP A 100 8.23 3.12 11.43
CA ASP A 100 9.49 2.45 11.75
C ASP A 100 9.34 1.20 12.62
N ILE A 101 8.33 1.15 13.49
CA ILE A 101 8.08 0.01 14.38
C ILE A 101 7.54 -1.17 13.58
N THR A 102 6.45 -0.95 12.84
CA THR A 102 5.78 -2.00 12.06
C THR A 102 6.64 -2.44 10.88
N ALA A 103 7.45 -1.54 10.32
CA ALA A 103 8.38 -1.83 9.24
C ALA A 103 9.48 -2.82 9.65
N LYS A 104 9.83 -2.93 10.94
CA LYS A 104 10.81 -3.90 11.48
C LYS A 104 10.23 -5.29 11.74
N SER A 105 8.90 -5.44 11.65
CA SER A 105 8.27 -6.69 12.06
C SER A 105 8.60 -7.83 11.11
N LYS A 106 8.66 -9.06 11.67
CA LYS A 106 8.85 -10.26 10.86
C LYS A 106 7.64 -10.51 9.93
N GLU A 107 6.45 -10.14 10.35
CA GLU A 107 5.24 -10.18 9.51
C GLU A 107 5.40 -9.30 8.26
N THR A 108 5.91 -8.07 8.41
CA THR A 108 6.19 -7.16 7.29
C THR A 108 7.18 -7.78 6.30
N ALA A 109 8.23 -8.45 6.80
CA ALA A 109 9.18 -9.16 5.95
C ALA A 109 8.49 -10.31 5.18
N ASP A 110 7.67 -11.11 5.84
CA ASP A 110 6.96 -12.23 5.22
C ASP A 110 5.96 -11.75 4.16
N LYS A 111 5.20 -10.68 4.46
CA LYS A 111 4.29 -9.98 3.53
C LYS A 111 5.03 -9.45 2.30
N ASN A 112 6.12 -8.72 2.49
CA ASN A 112 6.88 -8.16 1.38
C ASN A 112 7.49 -9.25 0.49
N ASN A 113 8.05 -10.30 1.09
CA ASN A 113 8.60 -11.42 0.33
C ASN A 113 7.52 -12.12 -0.52
N ALA A 114 6.30 -12.26 0.00
CA ALA A 114 5.16 -12.78 -0.77
C ALA A 114 4.75 -11.83 -1.90
N LEU A 115 4.70 -10.53 -1.65
CA LEU A 115 4.43 -9.51 -2.67
C LEU A 115 5.44 -9.56 -3.82
N GLN A 116 6.74 -9.61 -3.53
CA GLN A 116 7.77 -9.68 -4.57
C GLN A 116 7.65 -10.97 -5.40
N LYS A 117 7.36 -12.12 -4.76
CA LYS A 117 7.10 -13.37 -5.47
C LYS A 117 5.85 -13.28 -6.37
N TRP A 118 4.78 -12.67 -5.87
CA TRP A 118 3.55 -12.47 -6.64
C TRP A 118 3.78 -11.56 -7.85
N ILE A 119 4.50 -10.45 -7.69
CA ILE A 119 4.82 -9.53 -8.80
C ILE A 119 5.61 -10.27 -9.88
N LYS A 120 6.70 -10.97 -9.52
CA LYS A 120 7.52 -11.73 -10.48
C LYS A 120 6.71 -12.77 -11.26
N LYS A 121 5.75 -13.43 -10.60
CA LYS A 121 4.89 -14.45 -11.22
C LYS A 121 3.84 -13.88 -12.18
N ASN A 122 3.41 -12.63 -11.97
CA ASN A 122 2.27 -12.06 -12.68
C ASN A 122 2.64 -10.93 -13.63
N LEU A 123 3.85 -10.38 -13.59
CA LEU A 123 4.26 -9.22 -14.40
C LEU A 123 4.02 -9.45 -15.91
N SER A 124 4.33 -10.63 -16.43
CA SER A 124 4.16 -10.96 -17.85
C SER A 124 2.70 -11.09 -18.31
N LYS A 125 1.74 -11.05 -17.39
CA LYS A 125 0.30 -11.16 -17.69
C LYS A 125 -0.36 -9.81 -17.96
N TYR A 126 0.36 -8.72 -17.69
CA TYR A 126 -0.17 -7.37 -17.78
C TYR A 126 0.67 -6.56 -18.78
N ASP A 127 0.03 -5.59 -19.39
CA ASP A 127 0.63 -4.61 -20.32
C ASP A 127 1.19 -3.37 -19.59
N PHE A 128 1.18 -3.38 -18.25
CA PHE A 128 1.72 -2.34 -17.38
C PHE A 128 2.77 -2.88 -16.41
N GLU A 129 3.70 -2.03 -15.99
CA GLU A 129 4.67 -2.37 -14.95
C GLU A 129 3.98 -2.42 -13.58
N ILE A 130 4.30 -3.43 -12.77
CA ILE A 130 3.86 -3.49 -11.37
C ILE A 130 5.06 -3.25 -10.46
N ILE A 131 4.98 -2.20 -9.64
CA ILE A 131 5.95 -1.87 -8.60
C ILE A 131 5.27 -2.08 -7.26
N GLY A 132 5.87 -2.85 -6.35
CA GLY A 132 5.29 -3.01 -5.01
C GLY A 132 6.34 -3.18 -3.95
N GLY A 133 6.00 -2.76 -2.73
CA GLY A 133 6.91 -2.83 -1.61
C GLY A 133 6.39 -2.11 -0.37
N ILE A 134 7.16 -2.25 0.71
CA ILE A 134 6.95 -1.51 1.94
C ILE A 134 7.49 -0.10 1.76
N VAL A 135 6.72 0.89 2.20
CA VAL A 135 7.14 2.30 2.15
C VAL A 135 7.17 2.90 3.55
N ILE A 136 8.17 3.75 3.80
CA ILE A 136 8.30 4.49 5.06
C ILE A 136 8.55 5.96 4.77
N GLU A 137 8.09 6.82 5.67
CA GLU A 137 8.29 8.26 5.55
C GLU A 137 9.78 8.61 5.78
N LYS A 138 10.34 9.39 4.87
CA LYS A 138 11.64 10.05 5.03
C LYS A 138 11.46 11.51 4.64
N TYR A 139 10.79 12.26 5.51
CA TYR A 139 10.33 13.62 5.24
C TYR A 139 11.39 14.48 4.53
N PRO A 140 11.04 15.22 3.47
CA PRO A 140 9.69 15.41 2.90
C PRO A 140 9.28 14.34 1.87
N SER A 141 10.01 13.23 1.78
CA SER A 141 9.80 12.18 0.79
C SER A 141 9.37 10.85 1.41
N TRP A 142 9.13 9.87 0.57
CA TRP A 142 8.93 8.48 0.96
C TRP A 142 9.99 7.60 0.31
N ILE A 143 10.38 6.54 0.99
CA ILE A 143 11.31 5.55 0.46
C ILE A 143 10.63 4.18 0.43
N ILE A 144 11.03 3.36 -0.53
CA ILE A 144 10.46 2.03 -0.79
C ILE A 144 11.54 0.95 -0.68
N ASN A 145 11.18 -0.18 -0.10
CA ASN A 145 11.95 -1.42 -0.16
C ASN A 145 11.19 -2.47 -0.97
N LYS A 146 11.83 -2.99 -2.02
CA LYS A 146 11.27 -3.95 -2.99
C LYS A 146 12.03 -5.28 -3.00
N LYS A 147 12.81 -5.59 -1.96
CA LYS A 147 13.65 -6.79 -1.94
C LYS A 147 12.87 -8.03 -1.54
N ASP A 148 13.16 -9.14 -2.20
CA ASP A 148 12.63 -10.48 -1.92
C ASP A 148 13.25 -11.16 -0.70
N ASN A 149 14.25 -10.52 -0.09
CA ASN A 149 14.74 -10.78 1.26
C ASN A 149 14.70 -9.46 2.05
N TYR A 150 13.50 -9.05 2.44
CA TYR A 150 13.31 -7.79 3.16
C TYR A 150 14.06 -7.79 4.50
N VAL A 151 14.94 -6.81 4.68
CA VAL A 151 15.63 -6.51 5.94
C VAL A 151 15.51 -5.01 6.16
N TYR A 152 14.83 -4.60 7.22
CA TYR A 152 14.56 -3.19 7.52
C TYR A 152 15.86 -2.40 7.68
N GLU A 153 16.82 -2.95 8.40
CA GLU A 153 18.10 -2.33 8.76
C GLU A 153 19.05 -2.16 7.57
N ASN A 154 18.79 -2.81 6.43
CA ASN A 154 19.64 -2.68 5.26
C ASN A 154 19.31 -1.39 4.49
N GLU A 155 19.91 -0.28 4.91
CA GLU A 155 19.71 1.05 4.30
C GLU A 155 19.92 1.08 2.78
N LYS A 156 20.77 0.22 2.23
CA LYS A 156 21.07 0.16 0.80
C LYS A 156 19.89 -0.32 -0.04
N ASP A 157 18.94 -1.03 0.57
CA ASP A 157 17.76 -1.57 -0.11
C ASP A 157 16.61 -0.58 -0.19
N TRP A 158 16.64 0.46 0.64
CA TRP A 158 15.70 1.56 0.58
C TRP A 158 16.08 2.53 -0.56
N LYS A 159 15.09 2.85 -1.39
CA LYS A 159 15.23 3.79 -2.52
C LYS A 159 14.17 4.86 -2.43
N LEU A 160 14.44 6.04 -2.99
CA LEU A 160 13.41 7.07 -3.14
C LEU A 160 12.20 6.48 -3.88
N LEU A 161 11.01 6.75 -3.36
CA LEU A 161 9.77 6.38 -4.03
C LEU A 161 9.48 7.41 -5.12
N GLU A 162 9.72 7.01 -6.36
CA GLU A 162 9.45 7.81 -7.56
C GLU A 162 8.11 7.37 -8.16
N ILE A 163 7.12 8.28 -8.16
CA ILE A 163 5.77 8.06 -8.71
C ILE A 163 5.42 9.17 -9.71
#